data_AF-A0A345WPX3-F1
#
_entry.id   AF-A0A345WPX3-F1
#
_cell.length_a   1.000
_cell.length_b   1.000
_cell.length_c   1.000
_cell.angle_alpha   90.00
_cell.angle_beta   90.00
_cell.angle_gamma   90.00
#
_symmetry.space_group_name_H-M   'P 1'
#
loop_
_entity.id
_entity.type
_entity.pdbx_description
1 polymer ?
#
loop_
_entity_poly.entity_id
_entity_poly.type
_entity_poly.pdbx_seq_one_letter_code
_entity_poly.pdbx_strand_id
1 'polypeptide(L)'
;MPRLPRLLDATFAAHPRHVGESYLAHAATALRFGGTMVAGGLACMIHGIVPALFTTTGSGTVRRLHARMQGRAHVAAEAESAARGCLSYEI
;
A
#
# COMPACT_ATOMS: atom_id res chain seq x y z
N MET A 1 -4.83 2.37 34.99
CA MET A 1 -3.57 2.61 34.28
C MET A 1 -3.30 1.43 33.35
N PRO A 2 -3.60 1.55 32.04
CA PRO A 2 -3.36 0.45 31.10
C PRO A 2 -1.86 0.29 30.88
N ARG A 3 -1.37 -0.96 30.90
CA ARG A 3 0.04 -1.30 30.64
C ARG A 3 0.29 -1.25 29.13
N LEU A 4 1.27 -0.45 28.71
CA LEU A 4 1.81 -0.30 27.35
C LEU A 4 1.86 -1.57 26.47
N PRO A 5 2.24 -2.78 26.94
CA PRO A 5 2.30 -3.98 26.11
C PRO A 5 0.99 -4.34 25.39
N ARG A 6 -0.18 -4.10 26.01
CA ARG A 6 -1.47 -4.46 25.40
C ARG A 6 -1.88 -3.58 24.22
N LEU A 7 -1.37 -2.34 24.13
CA LEU A 7 -1.67 -1.44 23.01
C LEU A 7 -0.87 -1.82 21.77
N LEU A 8 0.38 -2.25 21.95
CA LEU A 8 1.21 -2.79 20.87
C LEU A 8 0.64 -4.11 20.36
N ASP A 9 0.18 -4.99 21.25
CA ASP A 9 -0.46 -6.24 20.84
C ASP A 9 -1.77 -5.98 20.08
N ALA A 10 -2.60 -5.04 20.52
CA ALA A 10 -3.88 -4.72 19.89
C ALA A 10 -3.76 -3.99 18.53
N THR A 11 -2.68 -3.22 18.31
CA THR A 11 -2.49 -2.44 17.07
C THR A 11 -1.53 -3.09 16.07
N PHE A 12 -0.56 -3.89 16.54
CA PHE A 12 0.45 -4.52 15.69
C PHE A 12 0.40 -6.07 15.67
N ALA A 13 -0.20 -6.75 16.68
CA ALA A 13 -0.12 -8.21 16.81
C ALA A 13 -1.45 -8.97 17.01
N ALA A 14 -2.63 -8.32 16.95
CA ALA A 14 -3.91 -8.98 17.22
C ALA A 14 -4.65 -9.52 15.98
N HIS A 15 -4.02 -9.55 14.80
CA HIS A 15 -4.60 -10.21 13.62
C HIS A 15 -3.71 -11.19 12.81
N PRO A 16 -2.49 -11.62 13.22
CA PRO A 16 -1.73 -12.61 12.46
C PRO A 16 -2.01 -14.04 12.95
N ARG A 17 -3.27 -14.44 13.08
CA ARG A 17 -3.62 -15.84 13.38
C ARG A 17 -4.63 -16.49 12.45
N HIS A 18 -4.91 -15.92 11.26
CA HIS A 18 -5.96 -16.50 10.43
C HIS A 18 -5.74 -16.66 8.92
N VAL A 19 -4.51 -16.50 8.39
CA VAL A 19 -4.34 -16.72 6.94
C VAL A 19 -2.92 -17.16 6.62
N GLY A 20 -2.77 -18.38 6.10
CA GLY A 20 -1.49 -19.01 5.74
C GLY A 20 -0.78 -18.39 4.54
N GLU A 21 -0.56 -17.08 4.54
CA GLU A 21 0.27 -16.35 3.59
C GLU A 21 1.24 -15.48 4.38
N SER A 22 2.52 -15.40 3.97
CA SER A 22 3.54 -14.79 4.84
C SER A 22 3.21 -13.31 5.11
N TYR A 23 3.05 -12.94 6.39
CA TYR A 23 3.00 -11.54 6.84
C TYR A 23 4.12 -10.70 6.19
N LEU A 24 5.26 -11.34 5.94
CA LEU A 24 6.40 -10.81 5.21
C LEU A 24 6.08 -10.39 3.78
N ALA A 25 5.25 -11.12 3.02
CA ALA A 25 4.86 -10.73 1.66
C ALA A 25 3.97 -9.48 1.63
N HIS A 26 3.01 -9.40 2.56
CA HIS A 26 2.15 -8.22 2.70
C HIS A 26 2.97 -7.02 3.21
N ALA A 27 3.78 -7.21 4.24
CA ALA A 27 4.67 -6.20 4.79
C ALA A 27 5.69 -5.72 3.75
N ALA A 28 6.31 -6.62 2.97
CA ALA A 28 7.25 -6.24 1.91
C ALA A 28 6.58 -5.42 0.82
N THR A 29 5.34 -5.77 0.44
CA THR A 29 4.56 -5.03 -0.55
C THR A 29 4.21 -3.63 -0.04
N ALA A 30 3.76 -3.52 1.22
CA ALA A 30 3.44 -2.25 1.86
C ALA A 30 4.69 -1.36 2.04
N LEU A 31 5.78 -1.93 2.56
CA LEU A 31 7.05 -1.23 2.77
C LEU A 31 7.67 -0.76 1.45
N ARG A 32 7.60 -1.56 0.38
CA ARG A 32 8.10 -1.15 -0.94
C ARG A 32 7.28 -0.01 -1.54
N PHE A 33 5.96 -0.02 -1.33
CA PHE A 33 5.10 1.08 -1.76
C PHE A 33 5.40 2.36 -0.97
N GLY A 34 5.41 2.28 0.36
CA GLY A 34 5.71 3.41 1.26
C GLY A 34 7.13 3.96 1.06
N GLY A 35 8.14 3.09 0.92
CA GLY A 35 9.52 3.50 0.65
C GLY A 35 9.65 4.26 -0.68
N THR A 36 8.89 3.86 -1.70
CA THR A 36 8.84 4.60 -2.98
C THR A 36 8.20 5.99 -2.80
N MET A 37 7.18 6.14 -1.95
CA MET A 37 6.58 7.45 -1.62
C MET A 37 7.59 8.35 -0.91
N VAL A 38 8.28 7.84 0.11
CA VAL A 38 9.27 8.61 0.88
C VAL A 38 10.41 9.07 -0.03
N ALA A 39 10.97 8.18 -0.85
CA ALA A 39 12.04 8.53 -1.78
C ALA A 39 11.60 9.59 -2.81
N GLY A 40 10.39 9.46 -3.37
CA GLY A 40 9.84 10.46 -4.29
C GLY A 40 9.58 11.82 -3.63
N GLY A 41 9.11 11.81 -2.38
CA GLY A 41 8.92 13.01 -1.57
C GLY A 41 10.24 13.72 -1.27
N LEU A 42 11.26 12.97 -0.83
CA LEU A 42 12.61 13.50 -0.59
C LEU A 42 13.21 14.11 -1.86
N ALA A 43 13.07 13.44 -3.01
CA ALA A 43 13.52 13.99 -4.29
C ALA A 43 12.81 15.31 -4.64
N CYS A 44 11.51 15.43 -4.33
CA CYS A 44 10.76 16.67 -4.53
C CYS A 44 11.20 17.79 -3.59
N MET A 45 11.53 17.47 -2.33
CA MET A 45 12.07 18.43 -1.37
C MET A 45 13.45 18.94 -1.81
N ILE A 46 14.33 18.04 -2.25
CA ILE A 46 15.64 18.41 -2.79
C ILE A 46 15.49 19.29 -4.02
N HIS A 47 14.56 18.97 -4.93
CA HIS A 47 14.25 19.80 -6.09
C HIS A 47 13.81 21.22 -5.70
N GLY A 48 12.98 21.36 -4.65
CA GLY A 48 12.58 22.66 -4.14
C GLY A 48 13.74 23.52 -3.61
N ILE A 49 14.83 22.88 -3.15
CA ILE A 49 16.05 23.56 -2.69
C ILE A 49 17.00 23.81 -3.87
N VAL A 50 17.13 22.83 -4.78
CA VAL A 50 18.01 22.86 -5.94
C VAL A 50 17.19 22.55 -7.20
N PRO A 51 16.65 23.59 -7.89
CA PRO A 51 15.74 23.42 -9.03
C PRO A 51 16.32 22.61 -10.20
N ALA A 52 17.64 22.52 -10.31
CA ALA A 52 18.32 21.73 -11.35
C ALA A 52 18.30 20.22 -11.09
N LEU A 53 18.02 19.76 -9.87
CA LEU A 53 18.00 18.34 -9.51
C LEU A 53 16.57 17.79 -9.46
N PHE A 54 16.36 16.56 -9.93
CA PHE A 54 15.10 15.81 -9.78
C PHE A 54 13.83 16.44 -10.40
N THR A 55 13.96 17.30 -11.41
CA THR A 55 12.87 18.00 -12.12
C THR A 55 11.68 17.11 -12.52
N THR A 56 11.91 15.87 -12.92
CA THR A 56 10.84 14.94 -13.35
C THR A 56 10.61 13.79 -12.36
N THR A 57 11.45 13.67 -11.33
CA THR A 57 11.50 12.48 -10.47
C THR A 57 10.33 12.43 -9.48
N GLY A 58 9.94 13.57 -8.93
CA GLY A 58 8.77 13.69 -8.05
C GLY A 58 7.48 13.29 -8.77
N SER A 59 7.15 14.02 -9.85
CA SER A 59 5.95 13.79 -10.67
C SER A 59 5.92 12.38 -11.28
N GLY A 60 7.06 11.87 -11.76
CA GLY A 60 7.15 10.50 -12.28
C GLY A 60 6.88 9.43 -11.22
N THR A 61 7.35 9.65 -9.99
CA THR A 61 7.11 8.75 -8.86
C THR A 61 5.63 8.73 -8.46
N VAL A 62 4.99 9.91 -8.39
CA VAL A 62 3.55 10.01 -8.11
C VAL A 62 2.73 9.32 -9.20
N ARG A 63 3.01 9.57 -10.49
CA ARG A 63 2.31 8.91 -11.61
C ARG A 63 2.45 7.39 -11.56
N ARG A 64 3.65 6.89 -11.25
CA ARG A 64 3.90 5.44 -11.12
C ARG A 64 3.15 4.83 -9.93
N LEU A 65 3.11 5.50 -8.80
CA LEU A 65 2.36 5.04 -7.62
C LEU A 65 0.86 5.07 -7.88
N HIS A 66 0.38 6.13 -8.53
CA HIS A 66 -1.03 6.30 -8.87
C HIS A 66 -1.51 5.20 -9.84
N ALA A 67 -0.74 4.91 -10.90
CA ALA A 67 -1.04 3.80 -11.81
C ALA A 67 -1.09 2.43 -11.08
N ARG A 68 -0.17 2.20 -10.13
CA ARG A 68 -0.17 0.98 -9.31
C ARG A 68 -1.39 0.88 -8.40
N MET A 69 -1.88 1.99 -7.85
CA MET A 69 -3.09 2.03 -7.02
C MET A 69 -4.34 1.75 -7.86
N GLN A 70 -4.48 2.40 -9.01
CA GLN A 70 -5.60 2.16 -9.92
C GLN A 70 -5.66 0.70 -10.39
N GLY A 71 -4.53 0.12 -10.80
CA GLY A 71 -4.48 -1.29 -11.21
C GLY A 71 -4.95 -2.26 -10.11
N ARG A 72 -4.63 -1.99 -8.84
CA ARG A 72 -5.12 -2.80 -7.71
C ARG A 72 -6.62 -2.61 -7.48
N ALA A 73 -7.15 -1.40 -7.66
CA ALA A 73 -8.58 -1.12 -7.50
C ALA A 73 -9.41 -1.84 -8.58
N HIS A 74 -8.94 -1.88 -9.83
CA HIS A 74 -9.61 -2.62 -10.91
C HIS A 74 -9.65 -4.12 -10.63
N VAL A 75 -8.53 -4.73 -10.22
CA VAL A 75 -8.49 -6.17 -9.88
C VAL A 75 -9.43 -6.49 -8.71
N ALA A 76 -9.51 -5.62 -7.70
CA ALA A 76 -10.44 -5.80 -6.60
C ALA A 76 -11.92 -5.71 -7.06
N ALA A 77 -12.25 -4.77 -7.94
CA ALA A 77 -13.59 -4.60 -8.48
C ALA A 77 -14.00 -5.77 -9.42
N GLU A 78 -13.07 -6.29 -10.22
CA GLU A 78 -13.29 -7.48 -11.06
C GLU A 78 -13.52 -8.72 -10.20
N ALA A 79 -12.74 -8.90 -9.12
CA ALA A 79 -12.94 -9.99 -8.17
C ALA A 79 -14.31 -9.90 -7.45
N GLU A 80 -14.74 -8.70 -7.06
CA GLU A 80 -16.05 -8.48 -6.46
C GLU A 80 -17.19 -8.77 -7.47
N SER A 81 -17.04 -8.35 -8.73
CA SER A 81 -18.01 -8.61 -9.80
C SER A 81 -18.13 -10.10 -10.12
N ALA A 82 -17.00 -10.81 -10.17
CA ALA A 82 -16.98 -12.26 -10.35
C ALA A 82 -17.63 -13.01 -9.17
N ALA A 83 -17.36 -12.58 -7.93
CA ALA A 83 -17.97 -13.16 -6.73
C ALA A 83 -19.49 -12.92 -6.68
N ARG A 84 -19.96 -11.72 -7.06
CA ARG A 84 -21.39 -11.42 -7.20
C ARG A 84 -22.06 -12.26 -8.30
N GLY A 85 -21.37 -12.47 -9.43
CA GLY A 85 -21.82 -13.37 -10.49
C GLY A 85 -21.96 -14.82 -10.04
N CYS A 86 -21.00 -15.31 -9.25
CA CYS A 86 -21.05 -16.65 -8.65
C CYS A 86 -22.25 -16.81 -7.70
N LEU A 87 -22.47 -15.84 -6.81
CA LEU A 87 -23.61 -15.84 -5.88
C LEU A 87 -24.97 -15.76 -6.59
N SER A 88 -25.02 -15.13 -7.76
CA SER A 88 -26.25 -15.04 -8.57
C SER A 88 -26.58 -16.33 -9.33
N TYR A 89 -25.64 -17.27 -9.46
CA TYR A 89 -25.87 -18.57 -10.12
C TYR A 89 -26.30 -19.67 -9.13
N GLU A 90 -26.15 -19.43 -7.83
CA GLU A 90 -26.49 -20.40 -6.77
C GLU A 90 -27.91 -20.22 -6.17
N ILE A 91 -28.77 -19.38 -6.77
CA ILE A 91 -30.21 -19.23 -6.44
C ILE A 91 -31.05 -19.70 -7.62
#